data_AF-A0A7I7RR30-F1
#
_entry.id   AF-A0A7I7RR30-F1
#
_cell.length_a   1.000
_cell.length_b   1.000
_cell.length_c   1.000
_cell.angle_alpha   90.00
_cell.angle_beta   90.00
_cell.angle_gamma   90.00
#
_symmetry.space_group_name_H-M   'P 1'
#
loop_
_entity.id
_entity.type
_entity.pdbx_description
1 polymer ?
#
loop_
_entity_poly.entity_id
_entity_poly.type
_entity_poly.pdbx_seq_one_letter_code
_entity_poly.pdbx_strand_id
1 'polypeptide(L)'
;MGVLIVEEAAGLLANPQSYVDEARLNEALAWLREYAPVVWVDHAPYRPFWAVTKHADIFAIERDSELWLNEPHSIMAPAES
;
A
#
# COMPACT_ATOMS: atom_id res chain seq x y z
N MET A 1 6.40 10.47 20.04
CA MET A 1 5.86 9.99 18.75
C MET A 1 6.57 8.68 18.47
N GLY A 2 5.88 7.55 18.63
CA GLY A 2 6.49 6.23 18.43
C GLY A 2 6.82 6.06 16.95
N VAL A 3 8.01 5.55 16.64
CA VAL A 3 8.33 5.11 15.29
C VAL A 3 7.40 3.92 15.01
N LEU A 4 6.43 4.09 14.12
CA LEU A 4 5.71 2.94 13.56
C LEU A 4 6.75 2.08 12.83
N ILE A 5 6.71 0.76 13.00
CA ILE A 5 7.51 -0.11 12.14
C ILE A 5 6.87 -0.17 10.76
N VAL A 6 7.68 -0.27 9.71
CA VAL A 6 7.21 -0.22 8.32
C VAL A 6 6.14 -1.28 8.07
N GLU A 7 6.34 -2.48 8.61
CA GLU A 7 5.44 -3.62 8.49
C GLU A 7 4.07 -3.37 9.15
N GLU A 8 4.04 -2.72 10.31
CA GLU A 8 2.79 -2.37 11.00
C GLU A 8 2.01 -1.33 10.21
N ALA A 9 2.67 -0.25 9.76
CA ALA A 9 2.03 0.81 9.01
C ALA A 9 1.52 0.29 7.65
N ALA A 10 2.32 -0.52 6.96
CA ALA A 10 1.96 -1.09 5.66
C ALA A 10 0.86 -2.15 5.77
N GLY A 11 0.89 -2.98 6.84
CA GLY A 11 -0.14 -4.00 7.09
C GLY A 11 -1.55 -3.43 7.26
N LEU A 12 -1.67 -2.18 7.71
CA LEU A 12 -2.97 -1.51 7.79
C LEU A 12 -3.66 -1.38 6.43
N LEU A 13 -2.90 -1.24 5.34
CA LEU A 13 -3.43 -1.15 3.97
C LEU A 13 -4.06 -2.47 3.49
N ALA A 14 -3.58 -3.59 4.02
CA ALA A 14 -4.09 -4.92 3.72
C ALA A 14 -5.10 -5.42 4.77
N ASN A 15 -5.47 -4.61 5.76
CA ASN A 15 -6.49 -4.95 6.74
C ASN A 15 -7.77 -4.13 6.50
N PRO A 16 -8.87 -4.76 6.05
CA PRO A 16 -10.14 -4.07 5.81
C PRO A 16 -10.69 -3.32 7.02
N GLN A 17 -10.41 -3.80 8.24
CA GLN A 17 -10.86 -3.12 9.47
C GLN A 17 -10.08 -1.84 9.76
N SER A 18 -8.91 -1.61 9.15
CA SER A 18 -8.21 -0.33 9.32
C SER A 18 -8.98 0.84 8.71
N TYR A 19 -9.80 0.57 7.70
CA TYR A 19 -10.57 1.59 7.00
C TYR A 19 -11.76 2.13 7.81
N VAL A 20 -12.12 1.50 8.93
CA VAL A 20 -13.10 2.08 9.88
C VAL A 20 -12.44 3.05 10.88
N ASP A 21 -11.12 3.03 11.02
CA ASP A 21 -10.34 3.98 11.84
C ASP A 21 -9.52 4.89 10.92
N GLU A 22 -10.21 5.87 10.31
CA GLU A 22 -9.60 6.81 9.36
C GLU A 22 -8.43 7.59 9.97
N ALA A 23 -8.48 7.93 11.27
CA ALA A 23 -7.43 8.71 11.92
C ALA A 23 -6.12 7.92 11.96
N ARG A 24 -6.18 6.67 12.43
CA ARG A 24 -5.02 5.78 12.49
C ARG A 24 -4.48 5.44 11.10
N LEU A 25 -5.37 5.19 10.13
CA LEU A 25 -4.96 4.92 8.75
C LEU A 25 -4.23 6.13 8.14
N ASN A 26 -4.74 7.35 8.36
CA ASN A 26 -4.11 8.57 7.86
C ASN A 26 -2.75 8.84 8.51
N GLU A 27 -2.60 8.58 9.81
CA GLU A 27 -1.31 8.68 10.51
C GLU A 27 -0.27 7.73 9.91
N ALA A 28 -0.64 6.46 9.69
CA ALA A 28 0.23 5.47 9.08
C ALA A 28 0.60 5.85 7.64
N LEU A 29 -0.35 6.32 6.83
CA LEU A 29 -0.09 6.80 5.47
C LEU A 29 0.84 8.03 5.46
N ALA A 30 0.70 8.95 6.41
CA ALA A 30 1.59 10.09 6.54
C ALA A 30 3.02 9.64 6.88
N TRP A 31 3.14 8.72 7.82
CA TRP A 31 4.43 8.13 8.20
C TRP A 31 5.09 7.38 7.02
N LEU A 32 4.34 6.55 6.28
CA LEU A 32 4.85 5.84 5.11
C LEU A 32 5.34 6.81 4.03
N ARG A 33 4.61 7.89 3.73
CA ARG A 33 5.06 8.90 2.76
C ARG A 33 6.39 9.55 3.15
N GLU A 34 6.65 9.72 4.43
CA GLU A 34 7.87 10.35 4.93
C GLU A 34 9.05 9.36 4.94
N TYR A 35 8.84 8.14 5.44
CA TYR A 35 9.93 7.22 5.76
C TYR A 35 10.07 6.01 4.82
N ALA A 36 8.97 5.52 4.23
CA ALA A 36 8.94 4.32 3.40
C ALA A 36 7.87 4.43 2.29
N PRO A 37 8.05 5.34 1.30
CA PRO A 37 6.99 5.71 0.38
C PRO A 37 6.61 4.62 -0.62
N VAL A 38 7.51 3.65 -0.82
CA VAL A 38 7.32 2.43 -1.60
C VAL A 38 7.71 1.25 -0.73
N VAL A 39 6.76 0.37 -0.43
CA VAL A 39 6.96 -0.75 0.51
C VAL A 39 6.35 -2.04 -0.06
N TRP A 40 7.04 -3.16 0.16
CA TRP A 40 6.51 -4.49 -0.14
C TRP A 40 5.63 -4.97 1.01
N VAL A 41 4.37 -5.26 0.71
CA VAL A 41 3.36 -5.70 1.68
C VAL A 41 3.12 -7.18 1.47
N ASP A 42 3.52 -7.99 2.46
CA ASP A 42 3.19 -9.41 2.54
C ASP A 42 2.28 -9.62 3.75
N HIS A 43 0.96 -9.60 3.50
CA HIS A 43 -0.05 -9.69 4.55
C HIS A 43 -1.20 -10.59 4.11
N ALA A 44 -1.33 -11.73 4.77
CA ALA A 44 -2.40 -12.69 4.52
C ALA A 44 -3.79 -12.03 4.68
N PRO A 45 -4.80 -12.43 3.88
CA PRO A 45 -4.79 -13.52 2.91
C PRO A 45 -4.36 -13.12 1.49
N TYR A 46 -3.92 -11.88 1.27
CA TYR A 46 -3.70 -11.34 -0.07
C TYR A 46 -2.37 -11.77 -0.68
N ARG A 47 -2.30 -11.81 -2.01
CA ARG A 47 -1.02 -11.85 -2.74
C ARG A 47 -0.18 -10.64 -2.35
N PRO A 48 1.13 -10.82 -2.09
CA PRO A 48 2.00 -9.69 -1.80
C PRO A 48 2.00 -8.63 -2.91
N PHE A 49 2.09 -7.36 -2.53
CA PHE A 49 2.04 -6.24 -3.46
C PHE A 49 2.91 -5.07 -3.01
N TRP A 50 3.23 -4.17 -3.95
CA TRP A 50 3.89 -2.91 -3.64
C TRP A 50 2.85 -1.84 -3.27
N ALA A 51 2.98 -1.24 -2.09
CA ALA A 51 2.22 -0.04 -1.73
C ALA A 51 3.02 1.20 -2.08
N VAL A 52 2.47 2.04 -2.95
CA VAL A 52 3.02 3.34 -3.35
C VAL A 52 2.14 4.42 -2.73
N THR A 53 2.73 5.29 -1.90
CA THR A 53 1.94 6.22 -1.04
C THR A 53 2.07 7.69 -1.43
N LYS A 54 3.01 8.04 -2.32
CA LYS A 54 3.20 9.41 -2.81
C LYS A 54 2.43 9.66 -4.09
N HIS A 55 1.71 10.77 -4.11
CA HIS A 55 0.96 11.22 -5.30
C HIS A 55 1.84 11.32 -6.56
N ALA A 56 3.07 11.85 -6.45
CA ALA A 56 3.97 11.99 -7.60
C ALA A 56 4.34 10.63 -8.22
N ASP A 57 4.57 9.61 -7.39
CA ASP A 57 4.95 8.27 -7.84
C ASP A 57 3.75 7.54 -8.44
N ILE A 58 2.56 7.67 -7.83
CA ILE A 58 1.30 7.16 -8.38
C ILE A 58 1.06 7.75 -9.78
N PHE A 59 1.15 9.08 -9.91
CA PHE A 59 0.93 9.77 -11.18
C PHE A 59 1.96 9.38 -12.25
N ALA A 60 3.21 9.12 -11.86
CA ALA A 60 4.23 8.64 -12.79
C ALA A 60 3.90 7.24 -13.32
N ILE A 61 3.45 6.33 -12.44
CA ILE A 61 3.04 4.96 -12.82
C ILE A 61 1.82 5.00 -13.74
N GLU A 62 0.77 5.75 -13.37
CA GLU A 62 -0.48 5.82 -14.14
C GLU A 62 -0.30 6.34 -15.57
N ARG A 63 0.75 7.12 -15.84
CA ARG A 63 1.01 7.71 -17.16
C ARG A 63 1.83 6.85 -18.11
N ASP A 64 2.55 5.85 -17.60
CA ASP A 64 3.43 5.00 -18.39
C ASP A 64 2.78 3.62 -18.57
N SER A 65 1.73 3.56 -19.40
CA SER A 65 0.97 2.34 -19.66
C SER A 65 1.71 1.34 -20.58
N GLU A 66 2.82 1.76 -21.20
CA GLU A 66 3.68 0.85 -21.95
C GLU A 66 4.52 0.00 -20.98
N LEU A 67 4.98 0.60 -19.88
CA LEU A 67 5.73 -0.10 -18.83
C LEU A 67 4.82 -0.77 -17.78
N TRP A 68 3.76 -0.09 -17.35
CA TRP A 68 2.89 -0.52 -16.26
C TRP A 68 1.51 -0.95 -16.79
N LEU A 69 1.31 -2.27 -16.86
CA LEU A 69 0.03 -2.85 -17.24
C LEU A 69 -0.91 -2.91 -16.03
N ASN A 70 -2.19 -2.58 -16.23
CA ASN A 70 -3.21 -2.67 -15.20
C ASN A 70 -3.82 -4.08 -15.09
N GLU A 71 -3.67 -4.94 -16.10
CA GLU A 71 -4.16 -6.31 -16.14
C GLU A 71 -3.01 -7.33 -16.17
N PRO A 72 -3.21 -8.54 -15.63
CA PRO A 72 -4.46 -9.12 -15.09
C PRO A 72 -4.71 -8.82 -13.60
N HIS A 73 -3.82 -8.08 -12.91
CA HIS A 73 -3.81 -7.92 -11.46
C HIS A 73 -4.22 -6.51 -11.00
N SER A 74 -5.42 -6.06 -11.34
CA SER A 74 -5.91 -4.71 -11.00
C SER A 74 -6.47 -4.59 -9.59
N ILE A 75 -6.71 -5.71 -8.91
CA ILE A 75 -7.32 -5.76 -7.57
C ILE A 75 -6.49 -6.63 -6.63
N MET A 76 -6.55 -6.34 -5.32
CA MET A 76 -6.00 -7.23 -4.31
C MET A 76 -6.76 -8.56 -4.34
N ALA A 77 -6.05 -9.65 -4.63
CA ALA A 77 -6.59 -11.00 -4.71
C ALA A 77 -5.95 -11.91 -3.64
N PRO A 78 -6.66 -12.96 -3.16
CA PRO A 78 -6.08 -13.96 -2.28
C PRO A 78 -4.83 -14.63 -2.88
N ALA A 79 -3.90 -15.06 -2.03
CA ALA A 79 -2.65 -15.70 -2.46
C ALA A 79 -2.86 -16.98 -3.30
N GLU A 80 -3.96 -17.69 -3.08
CA GLU A 80 -4.28 -18.99 -3.67
C GLU A 80 -5.20 -18.91 -4.92
N SER A 81 -5.36 -17.74 -5.53
CA SER A 81 -6.24 -17.52 -6.71
C SER A 81 -5.60 -17.83 -8.06
#